data_AF-A0A2E7M8V4-F1
#
_entry.id   AF-A0A2E7M8V4-F1
#
_cell.length_a   1.000
_cell.length_b   1.000
_cell.length_c   1.000
_cell.angle_alpha   90.00
_cell.angle_beta   90.00
_cell.angle_gamma   90.00
#
_symmetry.space_group_name_H-M   'P 1'
#
loop_
_entity.id
_entity.type
_entity.pdbx_description
1 polymer ?
#
loop_
_entity_poly.entity_id
_entity_poly.type
_entity_poly.pdbx_seq_one_letter_code
_entity_poly.pdbx_strand_id
1 'polypeptide(L)'
;MGSKKNRNRAAPTPVAQPQSKGAPWPLIAVVAVALAGGGVYMATSSGGDDAPVASAPASQTAANTPASAPASADAAPAAATPAAAPQSTTAAREPLPDDLPMPPLPYVPSAAAGPPELMQQAYVFAAKNPHILDYVPCYCGCGSTAGHVGNTDCFVQRRAPNGAVEAWDTHGLT
;
A
#
# COMPACT_ATOMS: atom_id res chain seq x y z
N MET A 1 48.27 -41.03 -59.10
CA MET A 1 47.39 -42.08 -58.56
C MET A 1 47.22 -41.89 -57.05
N GLY A 2 45.99 -41.95 -56.51
CA GLY A 2 45.67 -41.98 -55.06
C GLY A 2 45.91 -40.65 -54.31
N SER A 3 45.04 -40.13 -53.44
CA SER A 3 44.07 -40.81 -52.58
C SER A 3 42.91 -39.88 -52.20
N LYS A 4 41.71 -40.46 -52.23
CA LYS A 4 40.45 -39.89 -51.72
C LYS A 4 40.57 -39.65 -50.21
N LYS A 5 40.43 -38.40 -49.74
CA LYS A 5 40.19 -38.11 -48.32
C LYS A 5 38.72 -37.78 -48.07
N ASN A 6 37.98 -38.87 -47.82
CA ASN A 6 36.79 -38.98 -46.98
C ASN A 6 36.47 -37.77 -46.08
N ARG A 7 35.35 -37.09 -46.40
CA ARG A 7 34.69 -36.11 -45.53
C ARG A 7 33.88 -36.84 -44.46
N ASN A 8 34.42 -36.93 -43.24
CA ASN A 8 33.67 -37.38 -42.08
C ASN A 8 32.75 -36.25 -41.61
N ARG A 9 31.44 -36.39 -41.84
CA ARG A 9 30.41 -35.54 -41.23
C ARG A 9 30.34 -35.87 -39.75
N ALA A 10 30.55 -34.87 -38.89
CA ALA A 10 30.33 -35.00 -37.45
C ALA A 10 28.83 -35.24 -37.17
N ALA A 11 28.52 -36.19 -36.30
CA ALA A 11 27.16 -36.43 -35.82
C ALA A 11 26.74 -35.30 -34.85
N PRO A 12 25.46 -34.87 -34.86
CA PRO A 12 24.98 -33.88 -33.91
C PRO A 12 24.96 -34.45 -32.49
N THR A 13 25.51 -33.68 -31.54
CA THR A 13 25.48 -33.96 -30.10
C THR A 13 24.04 -34.00 -29.56
N PRO A 14 23.68 -34.97 -28.70
CA PRO A 14 22.37 -34.99 -28.07
C PRO A 14 22.27 -33.87 -27.03
N VAL A 15 21.27 -33.00 -27.20
CA VAL A 15 20.90 -31.97 -26.21
C VAL A 15 20.18 -32.66 -25.06
N ALA A 16 20.72 -32.55 -23.84
CA ALA A 16 20.09 -33.07 -22.64
C ALA A 16 18.85 -32.22 -22.29
N GLN A 17 17.68 -32.85 -22.24
CA GLN A 17 16.45 -32.20 -21.74
C GLN A 17 16.44 -32.13 -20.21
N PRO A 18 16.06 -31.00 -19.59
CA PRO A 18 15.90 -30.90 -18.15
C PRO A 18 14.67 -31.69 -17.70
N GLN A 19 14.88 -32.58 -16.74
CA GLN A 19 13.85 -33.43 -16.15
C GLN A 19 12.95 -32.59 -15.22
N SER A 20 11.66 -32.48 -15.54
CA SER A 20 10.67 -31.80 -14.71
C SER A 20 10.34 -32.66 -13.48
N LYS A 21 10.74 -32.20 -12.28
CA LYS A 21 10.32 -32.81 -11.01
C LYS A 21 8.86 -32.48 -10.76
N GLY A 22 8.03 -33.52 -10.62
CA GLY A 22 6.58 -33.42 -10.41
C GLY A 22 6.23 -32.65 -9.12
N ALA A 23 5.11 -31.94 -9.17
CA ALA A 23 4.59 -31.15 -8.06
C ALA A 23 4.30 -32.03 -6.81
N PRO A 24 4.59 -31.54 -5.59
CA PRO A 24 4.38 -32.29 -4.36
C PRO A 24 2.89 -32.36 -4.00
N TRP A 25 2.22 -33.39 -4.52
CA TRP A 25 0.82 -33.71 -4.23
C TRP A 25 0.40 -33.71 -2.74
N PRO A 26 1.26 -34.04 -1.74
CA PRO A 26 0.82 -33.94 -0.34
C PRO A 26 0.48 -32.52 0.12
N LEU A 27 1.04 -31.46 -0.48
CA LEU A 27 0.74 -30.08 -0.08
C LEU A 27 -0.66 -29.61 -0.52
N ILE A 28 -1.17 -30.12 -1.65
CA ILE A 28 -2.52 -29.78 -2.14
C ILE A 28 -3.59 -30.39 -1.23
N ALA A 29 -3.35 -31.59 -0.69
CA ALA A 29 -4.29 -32.26 0.20
C ALA A 29 -4.47 -31.54 1.54
N VAL A 30 -3.39 -30.96 2.09
CA VAL A 30 -3.44 -30.21 3.37
C VAL A 30 -4.24 -28.91 3.22
N VAL A 31 -4.11 -28.20 2.10
CA VAL A 31 -4.87 -26.96 1.83
C VAL A 31 -6.37 -27.24 1.70
N ALA A 32 -6.76 -28.36 1.08
CA ALA A 32 -8.17 -28.72 0.92
C ALA A 32 -8.88 -29.00 2.26
N VAL A 33 -8.19 -29.66 3.20
CA VAL A 33 -8.77 -29.98 4.53
C VAL A 33 -8.93 -28.72 5.39
N ALA A 34 -7.99 -27.77 5.31
CA ALA A 34 -8.09 -26.49 6.03
C ALA A 34 -9.28 -25.63 5.57
N LEU A 35 -9.60 -25.62 4.27
CA LEU A 35 -10.72 -24.86 3.72
C LEU A 35 -12.09 -25.46 4.10
N ALA A 36 -12.18 -26.79 4.23
CA ALA A 36 -13.42 -27.44 4.67
C ALA A 36 -13.67 -27.28 6.19
N GLY A 37 -12.62 -27.26 7.01
CA GLY A 37 -12.74 -27.06 8.46
C GLY A 37 -13.08 -25.63 8.87
N GLY A 38 -12.55 -24.62 8.16
CA GLY A 38 -12.79 -23.21 8.47
C GLY A 38 -14.21 -22.72 8.16
N GLY A 39 -14.87 -23.31 7.15
CA GLY A 39 -16.24 -22.93 6.76
C GLY A 39 -17.32 -23.32 7.77
N VAL A 40 -17.09 -24.36 8.57
CA VAL A 40 -18.04 -24.82 9.60
C VAL A 40 -17.97 -23.95 10.87
N TYR A 41 -16.83 -23.32 11.15
CA TYR A 41 -16.64 -22.53 12.38
C TYR A 41 -17.27 -21.12 12.32
N MET A 42 -17.48 -20.54 11.14
CA MET A 42 -18.08 -19.21 10.99
C MET A 42 -19.61 -19.20 10.86
N ALA A 43 -20.25 -20.38 10.82
CA ALA A 43 -21.70 -20.49 10.60
C ALA A 43 -22.55 -20.53 11.88
N THR A 44 -21.95 -20.45 13.08
CA THR A 44 -22.69 -20.66 14.35
C THR A 44 -22.71 -19.45 15.29
N SER A 45 -22.20 -18.28 14.89
CA SER A 45 -22.14 -17.09 15.76
C SER A 45 -22.93 -15.88 15.26
N SER A 46 -24.15 -16.08 14.79
CA SER A 46 -25.11 -14.98 14.56
C SER A 46 -26.50 -15.33 15.10
N GLY A 47 -26.81 -14.87 16.32
CA GLY A 47 -28.15 -14.68 16.86
C GLY A 47 -28.16 -13.32 17.55
N GLY A 48 -28.96 -12.35 17.11
CA GLY A 48 -30.35 -12.06 17.52
C GLY A 48 -30.35 -10.57 17.96
N ASP A 49 -31.36 -9.71 17.85
CA ASP A 49 -32.80 -9.80 17.52
C ASP A 49 -33.31 -8.37 17.14
N ASP A 50 -34.36 -8.32 16.29
CA ASP A 50 -35.55 -7.42 16.20
C ASP A 50 -35.49 -5.93 16.67
N ALA A 51 -36.12 -4.89 16.09
CA ALA A 51 -37.23 -4.72 15.14
C ALA A 51 -37.25 -3.25 14.59
N PRO A 52 -38.02 -2.93 13.52
CA PRO A 52 -38.12 -1.59 12.93
C PRO A 52 -39.38 -0.81 13.39
N VAL A 53 -39.29 0.52 13.49
CA VAL A 53 -40.45 1.42 13.64
C VAL A 53 -40.55 2.39 12.46
N ALA A 54 -41.78 2.51 11.95
CA ALA A 54 -42.13 3.26 10.75
C ALA A 54 -42.59 4.71 11.04
N SER A 55 -42.17 5.60 10.13
CA SER A 55 -42.83 6.79 9.55
C SER A 55 -43.58 7.87 10.38
N ALA A 56 -42.96 9.07 10.37
CA ALA A 56 -43.49 10.38 9.90
C ALA A 56 -44.34 11.27 10.87
N PRO A 57 -44.66 12.55 10.50
CA PRO A 57 -43.79 13.73 10.69
C PRO A 57 -44.50 14.91 11.40
N ALA A 58 -43.75 15.89 11.94
CA ALA A 58 -44.32 17.21 12.25
C ALA A 58 -43.23 18.31 12.33
N SER A 59 -43.28 19.25 11.39
CA SER A 59 -42.60 20.53 11.45
C SER A 59 -43.20 21.40 12.55
N GLN A 60 -42.39 21.92 13.48
CA GLN A 60 -42.76 23.12 14.25
C GLN A 60 -41.54 24.03 14.44
N THR A 61 -41.63 25.16 13.74
CA THR A 61 -40.97 26.44 14.00
C THR A 61 -41.10 26.85 15.45
N ALA A 62 -40.01 27.24 16.13
CA ALA A 62 -40.00 28.33 17.11
C ALA A 62 -38.59 28.69 17.59
N ALA A 63 -38.22 29.94 17.32
CA ALA A 63 -37.50 30.87 18.19
C ALA A 63 -36.19 30.42 18.85
N ASN A 64 -35.08 30.86 18.26
CA ASN A 64 -33.80 31.04 18.95
C ASN A 64 -33.97 32.06 20.10
N THR A 65 -33.90 31.60 21.34
CA THR A 65 -33.60 32.41 22.53
C THR A 65 -32.48 31.72 23.29
N PRO A 66 -31.36 32.40 23.61
CA PRO A 66 -30.26 31.77 24.33
C PRO A 66 -30.63 31.71 25.82
N ALA A 67 -31.05 30.53 26.27
CA ALA A 67 -31.19 30.23 27.69
C ALA A 67 -29.93 29.48 28.15
N SER A 68 -29.31 30.01 29.20
CA SER A 68 -28.12 29.49 29.87
C SER A 68 -28.21 28.00 30.17
N ALA A 69 -27.23 27.23 29.70
CA ALA A 69 -27.08 25.82 30.03
C ALA A 69 -26.56 25.65 31.47
N PRO A 70 -27.15 24.78 32.30
CA PRO A 70 -26.48 24.31 33.50
C PRO A 70 -25.39 23.30 33.11
N ALA A 71 -24.22 23.46 33.71
CA ALA A 71 -23.12 22.51 33.60
C ALA A 71 -23.53 21.20 34.30
N SER A 72 -23.79 20.16 33.52
CA SER A 72 -23.77 18.78 33.99
C SER A 72 -22.44 18.16 33.60
N ALA A 73 -21.63 17.88 34.61
CA ALA A 73 -20.40 17.13 34.49
C ALA A 73 -20.75 15.66 34.28
N ASP A 74 -20.75 15.22 33.02
CA ASP A 74 -20.62 13.81 32.68
C ASP A 74 -19.17 13.52 32.29
N ALA A 75 -18.62 12.51 32.95
CA ALA A 75 -17.25 12.08 32.85
C ALA A 75 -16.88 11.72 31.39
N ALA A 76 -15.86 12.39 30.87
CA ALA A 76 -15.25 12.01 29.61
C ALA A 76 -14.73 10.56 29.68
N PRO A 77 -15.08 9.67 28.74
CA PRO A 77 -14.28 8.46 28.58
C PRO A 77 -12.89 8.89 28.16
N ALA A 78 -11.89 8.42 28.91
CA ALA A 78 -10.49 8.71 28.68
C ALA A 78 -10.16 8.54 27.20
N ALA A 79 -9.72 9.64 26.58
CA ALA A 79 -9.17 9.62 25.24
C ALA A 79 -8.09 8.53 25.21
N ALA A 80 -8.32 7.49 24.40
CA ALA A 80 -7.27 6.55 24.08
C ALA A 80 -6.15 7.37 23.43
N THR A 81 -5.04 7.53 24.16
CA THR A 81 -3.81 8.10 23.63
C THR A 81 -3.52 7.37 22.33
N PRO A 82 -3.38 8.05 21.17
CA PRO A 82 -2.93 7.40 19.96
C PRO A 82 -1.63 6.71 20.31
N ALA A 83 -1.59 5.38 20.14
CA ALA A 83 -0.34 4.64 20.23
C ALA A 83 0.64 5.33 19.29
N ALA A 84 1.75 5.83 19.84
CA ALA A 84 2.80 6.44 19.04
C ALA A 84 3.13 5.46 17.91
N ALA A 85 2.95 5.93 16.67
CA ALA A 85 3.32 5.15 15.49
C ALA A 85 4.73 4.61 15.68
N PRO A 86 5.01 3.34 15.29
CA PRO A 86 6.36 2.80 15.37
C PRO A 86 7.26 3.76 14.59
N GLN A 87 8.10 4.50 15.32
CA GLN A 87 8.99 5.47 14.73
C GLN A 87 10.01 4.67 13.94
N SER A 88 9.90 4.74 12.61
CA SER A 88 10.91 4.24 11.70
C SER A 88 12.26 4.71 12.20
N THR A 89 13.14 3.77 12.51
CA THR A 89 14.47 4.04 13.06
C THR A 89 15.33 4.72 12.00
N THR A 90 15.20 6.04 11.92
CA THR A 90 16.15 7.08 11.54
C THR A 90 15.36 8.35 11.81
N ALA A 91 15.62 9.00 12.95
CA ALA A 91 15.05 10.31 13.26
C ALA A 91 15.09 11.20 12.01
N ALA A 92 13.94 11.76 11.64
CA ALA A 92 13.69 12.63 10.49
C ALA A 92 14.95 13.08 9.74
N ARG A 93 15.05 12.61 8.50
CA ARG A 93 16.15 12.93 7.58
C ARG A 93 16.42 14.44 7.66
N GLU A 94 17.66 14.88 7.83
CA GLU A 94 17.98 16.32 7.75
C GLU A 94 17.45 16.89 6.41
N PRO A 95 17.04 18.17 6.35
CA PRO A 95 16.67 18.79 5.08
C PRO A 95 17.72 18.50 4.00
N LEU A 96 17.26 17.96 2.87
CA LEU A 96 18.13 17.70 1.73
C LEU A 96 18.46 19.02 1.02
N PRO A 97 19.60 19.11 0.31
CA PRO A 97 19.87 20.23 -0.59
C PRO A 97 18.75 20.39 -1.64
N ASP A 98 18.40 21.64 -1.96
CA ASP A 98 17.27 21.97 -2.84
C ASP A 98 17.50 21.62 -4.32
N ASP A 99 18.76 21.44 -4.72
CA ASP A 99 19.24 21.31 -6.09
C ASP A 99 19.65 19.87 -6.49
N LEU A 100 19.29 18.88 -5.67
CA LEU A 100 19.51 17.49 -6.03
C LEU A 100 18.78 17.13 -7.34
N PRO A 101 19.46 16.42 -8.26
CA PRO A 101 18.84 16.02 -9.52
C PRO A 101 17.70 15.04 -9.26
N MET A 102 16.69 15.09 -10.12
CA MET A 102 15.56 14.16 -10.13
C MET A 102 15.29 13.74 -11.57
N PRO A 103 14.88 12.49 -11.84
CA PRO A 103 14.48 12.05 -13.17
C PRO A 103 13.23 12.81 -13.63
N PRO A 104 12.88 12.74 -14.93
CA PRO A 104 11.63 13.29 -15.43
C PRO A 104 10.45 12.84 -14.57
N LEU A 105 9.52 13.76 -14.29
CA LEU A 105 8.35 13.46 -13.47
C LEU A 105 7.51 12.34 -14.09
N PRO A 106 6.83 11.53 -13.27
CA PRO A 106 6.03 10.45 -13.78
C PRO A 106 4.88 10.99 -14.64
N TYR A 107 4.52 10.23 -15.68
CA TYR A 107 3.33 10.52 -16.46
C TYR A 107 2.09 10.34 -15.59
N VAL A 108 1.24 11.38 -15.53
CA VAL A 108 -0.02 11.34 -14.78
C VAL A 108 -1.14 10.94 -15.74
N PRO A 109 -1.75 9.75 -15.58
CA PRO A 109 -2.86 9.33 -16.42
C PRO A 109 -4.09 10.17 -16.15
N SER A 110 -4.98 10.32 -17.14
CA SER A 110 -6.26 11.02 -16.98
C SER A 110 -7.19 10.42 -15.93
N ALA A 111 -6.95 9.16 -15.55
CA ALA A 111 -7.68 8.44 -14.51
C ALA A 111 -7.10 8.62 -13.09
N ALA A 112 -6.04 9.42 -12.93
CA ALA A 112 -5.47 9.70 -11.62
C ALA A 112 -6.45 10.45 -10.71
N ALA A 113 -6.20 10.42 -9.40
CA ALA A 113 -7.07 10.98 -8.37
C ALA A 113 -7.28 12.52 -8.45
N GLY A 114 -6.58 13.24 -9.33
CA GLY A 114 -6.66 14.69 -9.43
C GLY A 114 -5.94 15.28 -10.65
N PRO A 115 -5.89 16.62 -10.74
CA PRO A 115 -5.29 17.32 -11.88
C PRO A 115 -3.82 16.95 -12.09
N PRO A 116 -3.36 16.74 -13.34
CA PRO A 116 -1.97 16.35 -13.64
C PRO A 116 -0.92 17.27 -13.02
N GLU A 117 -1.13 18.59 -13.07
CA GLU A 117 -0.21 19.59 -12.56
C GLU A 117 -0.08 19.49 -11.04
N LEU A 118 -1.19 19.29 -10.33
CA LEU A 118 -1.18 19.16 -8.87
C LEU A 118 -0.47 17.87 -8.44
N MET A 119 -0.69 16.77 -9.17
CA MET A 119 0.00 15.51 -8.91
C MET A 119 1.50 15.67 -9.13
N GLN A 120 1.92 16.26 -10.25
CA GLN A 120 3.35 16.55 -10.50
C GLN A 120 3.97 17.42 -9.41
N GLN A 121 3.25 18.42 -8.91
CA GLN A 121 3.71 19.26 -7.80
C GLN A 121 3.87 18.45 -6.50
N ALA A 122 2.96 17.52 -6.20
CA ALA A 122 3.09 16.64 -5.04
C ALA A 122 4.34 15.76 -5.14
N TYR A 123 4.66 15.23 -6.33
CA TYR A 123 5.89 14.48 -6.56
C TYR A 123 7.15 15.32 -6.31
N VAL A 124 7.19 16.55 -6.83
CA VAL A 124 8.31 17.48 -6.59
C VAL A 124 8.43 17.80 -5.10
N PHE A 125 7.30 18.05 -4.43
CA PHE A 125 7.29 18.35 -3.00
C PHE A 125 7.83 17.18 -2.17
N ALA A 126 7.34 15.96 -2.44
CA ALA A 126 7.79 14.75 -1.77
C ALA A 126 9.27 14.47 -1.99
N ALA A 127 9.77 14.72 -3.21
CA ALA A 127 11.16 14.52 -3.54
C ALA A 127 12.10 15.44 -2.74
N LYS A 128 11.71 16.71 -2.59
CA LYS A 128 12.50 17.76 -1.90
C LYS A 128 12.34 17.76 -0.38
N ASN A 129 11.19 17.29 0.12
CA ASN A 129 10.84 17.42 1.54
C ASN A 129 10.63 16.06 2.24
N PRO A 130 11.49 15.04 2.06
CA PRO A 130 11.28 13.75 2.72
C PRO A 130 11.25 13.91 4.23
N HIS A 131 12.07 14.82 4.77
CA HIS A 131 12.07 15.15 6.19
C HIS A 131 10.73 15.62 6.75
N ILE A 132 9.89 16.27 5.93
CA ILE A 132 8.54 16.67 6.32
C ILE A 132 7.59 15.50 6.16
N LEU A 133 7.64 14.82 5.01
CA LEU A 133 6.73 13.71 4.72
C LEU A 133 6.94 12.52 5.65
N ASP A 134 8.12 12.33 6.22
CA ASP A 134 8.41 11.26 7.19
C ASP A 134 7.67 11.48 8.52
N TYR A 135 7.24 12.72 8.84
CA TYR A 135 6.34 13.00 9.96
C TYR A 135 4.87 12.82 9.60
N VAL A 136 4.55 12.70 8.32
CA VAL A 136 3.17 12.48 7.85
C VAL A 136 2.95 10.97 7.78
N PRO A 137 2.10 10.40 8.65
CA PRO A 137 1.77 8.98 8.58
C PRO A 137 1.05 8.64 7.27
N CYS A 138 1.36 7.47 6.71
CA CYS A 138 0.61 6.89 5.60
C CYS A 138 -0.55 6.04 6.14
N TYR A 139 -1.77 6.33 5.69
CA TYR A 139 -3.00 5.67 6.15
C TYR A 139 -3.60 4.69 5.15
N CYS A 140 -2.90 4.41 4.05
CA CYS A 140 -3.37 3.53 2.98
C CYS A 140 -3.40 2.04 3.38
N GLY A 141 -2.76 1.67 4.50
CA GLY A 141 -2.67 0.28 4.97
C GLY A 141 -1.72 -0.60 4.15
N CYS A 142 -0.99 -0.04 3.19
CA CYS A 142 -0.08 -0.76 2.29
C CYS A 142 1.32 -1.00 2.86
N GLY A 143 1.65 -0.47 4.04
CA GLY A 143 3.02 -0.53 4.56
C GLY A 143 3.59 -1.96 4.66
N SER A 144 2.77 -2.93 5.06
CA SER A 144 3.18 -4.34 5.17
C SER A 144 3.21 -5.09 3.83
N THR A 145 2.58 -4.57 2.78
CA THR A 145 2.40 -5.27 1.49
C THR A 145 3.27 -4.68 0.39
N ALA A 146 3.49 -3.37 0.41
CA ALA A 146 4.34 -2.62 -0.52
C ALA A 146 5.73 -2.30 0.06
N GLY A 147 5.92 -2.50 1.37
CA GLY A 147 7.20 -2.19 2.05
C GLY A 147 7.44 -0.70 2.27
N HIS A 148 6.40 0.14 2.14
CA HIS A 148 6.48 1.57 2.38
C HIS A 148 6.48 1.83 3.89
N VAL A 149 7.47 2.59 4.35
CA VAL A 149 7.70 2.90 5.78
C VAL A 149 7.22 4.31 6.16
N GLY A 150 6.87 5.15 5.18
CA GLY A 150 6.32 6.48 5.41
C GLY A 150 5.62 7.09 4.19
N ASN A 151 5.05 8.28 4.34
CA ASN A 151 4.34 8.96 3.25
C ASN A 151 5.26 9.37 2.09
N THR A 152 6.56 9.56 2.33
CA THR A 152 7.56 9.80 1.27
C THR A 152 7.58 8.68 0.22
N ASP A 153 7.37 7.43 0.66
CA ASP A 153 7.48 6.24 -0.19
C ASP A 153 6.29 6.11 -1.15
N CYS A 154 5.18 6.82 -0.90
CA CYS A 154 4.07 6.91 -1.86
C CYS A 154 4.51 7.54 -3.20
N PHE A 155 5.59 8.33 -3.18
CA PHE A 155 6.05 9.11 -4.34
C PHE A 155 7.43 8.67 -4.82
N VAL A 156 8.33 8.28 -3.91
CA VAL A 156 9.73 7.98 -4.23
C VAL A 156 10.04 6.53 -3.91
N GLN A 157 10.32 5.74 -4.94
CA GLN A 157 10.65 4.32 -4.77
C GLN A 157 12.12 4.09 -4.41
N ARG A 158 13.03 4.95 -4.92
CA ARG A 158 14.47 4.82 -4.64
C ARG A 158 15.20 6.14 -4.73
N ARG A 159 16.20 6.29 -3.86
CA ARG A 159 17.15 7.40 -3.84
C ARG A 159 18.59 6.90 -3.88
N ALA A 160 19.45 7.72 -4.48
CA ALA A 160 20.90 7.60 -4.40
C ALA A 160 21.40 7.86 -2.96
N PRO A 161 22.66 7.50 -2.63
CA PRO A 161 23.23 7.76 -1.30
C PRO A 161 23.21 9.23 -0.86
N ASN A 162 23.32 10.16 -1.81
CA ASN A 162 23.23 11.61 -1.56
C ASN A 162 21.78 12.14 -1.42
N GLY A 163 20.77 11.27 -1.51
CA GLY A 163 19.36 11.62 -1.40
C GLY A 163 18.66 11.98 -2.71
N ALA A 164 19.39 12.07 -3.84
CA ALA A 164 18.80 12.34 -5.15
C ALA A 164 17.81 11.23 -5.54
N VAL A 165 16.69 11.60 -6.17
CA VAL A 165 15.70 10.61 -6.61
C VAL A 165 16.27 9.84 -7.80
N GLU A 166 16.16 8.51 -7.79
CA GLU A 166 16.54 7.64 -8.91
C GLU A 166 15.32 6.99 -9.57
N ALA A 167 14.26 6.74 -8.80
CA ALA A 167 13.03 6.14 -9.31
C ALA A 167 11.80 6.66 -8.55
N TRP A 168 10.74 6.95 -9.30
CA TRP A 168 9.42 7.31 -8.76
C TRP A 168 8.60 6.07 -8.43
N ASP A 169 7.80 6.17 -7.38
CA ASP A 169 6.71 5.23 -7.13
C ASP A 169 5.43 5.76 -7.80
N THR A 170 4.54 4.90 -8.30
CA THR A 170 3.27 5.32 -8.93
C THR A 170 2.09 5.33 -7.97
N HIS A 171 2.28 4.92 -6.71
CA HIS A 171 1.20 4.81 -5.73
C HIS A 171 0.53 6.17 -5.45
N GLY A 172 1.30 7.27 -5.46
CA GLY A 172 0.77 8.63 -5.33
C GLY A 172 -0.13 9.10 -6.48
N LEU A 173 -0.34 8.29 -7.53
CA LEU A 173 -1.26 8.59 -8.64
C LEU A 173 -2.60 7.84 -8.55
N THR A 174 -2.74 6.90 -7.61
CA THR A 174 -3.92 6.01 -7.51
C THR A 174 -5.06 6.59 -6.69
#